data_AF-A0A2N6FT60-F1
#
_entry.id   AF-A0A2N6FT60-F1
#
_cell.length_a   1.000
_cell.length_b   1.000
_cell.length_c   1.000
_cell.angle_alpha   90.00
_cell.angle_beta   90.00
_cell.angle_gamma   90.00
#
_symmetry.space_group_name_H-M   'P 1'
#
loop_
_entity.id
_entity.type
_entity.pdbx_description
1 polymer ?
#
loop_
_entity_poly.entity_id
_entity_poly.type
_entity_poly.pdbx_seq_one_letter_code
_entity_poly.pdbx_strand_id
1 'polypeptide(L)'
;MDLIGIAENTVKIILLLGLPSLIVSMVIGLIISIFQAVTQVSDASLSFVPKVIFVSVFILISLPWIGDNIEAYTKNLWDMILVFGQ
;
A
#
# COMPACT_ATOMS: atom_id res chain seq x y z
N MET A 1 23.46 -5.85 12.59
CA MET A 1 22.78 -4.85 11.76
C MET A 1 22.58 -3.61 12.61
N ASP A 2 23.09 -2.47 12.15
CA ASP A 2 22.91 -1.21 12.87
C ASP A 2 21.44 -0.79 12.84
N LEU A 3 21.04 0.09 13.78
CA LEU A 3 19.69 0.67 13.86
C LEU A 3 19.22 1.23 12.51
N ILE A 4 20.15 1.77 11.73
CA ILE A 4 19.95 2.31 10.38
C ILE A 4 19.51 1.22 9.39
N GLY A 5 20.10 0.02 9.47
CA GLY A 5 19.74 -1.09 8.59
C GLY A 5 18.33 -1.61 8.85
N ILE A 6 17.89 -1.59 10.11
CA ILE A 6 16.50 -1.91 10.47
C ILE A 6 15.58 -0.87 9.84
N ALA A 7 15.86 0.43 10.03
CA ALA A 7 15.06 1.53 9.50
C ALA A 7 14.96 1.49 7.96
N GLU A 8 16.07 1.20 7.27
CA GLU A 8 16.08 1.03 5.81
C GLU A 8 15.15 -0.11 5.37
N ASN A 9 15.23 -1.27 6.03
CA ASN A 9 14.35 -2.41 5.72
C ASN A 9 12.88 -2.10 6.05
N THR A 10 12.61 -1.39 7.13
CA THR A 10 11.24 -0.95 7.47
C THR A 10 10.67 -0.10 6.35
N VAL A 11 11.42 0.91 5.88
CA VAL A 11 10.98 1.81 4.80
C VAL A 11 10.77 1.02 3.50
N LYS A 12 11.67 0.10 3.15
CA LYS A 12 11.51 -0.76 1.96
C LYS A 12 10.23 -1.56 2.00
N ILE A 13 9.90 -2.17 3.15
CA ILE A 13 8.66 -2.93 3.31
C ILE A 13 7.44 -2.04 3.22
N ILE A 14 7.42 -0.89 3.88
CA ILE A 14 6.29 0.05 3.79
C ILE A 14 6.05 0.48 2.34
N LEU A 15 7.13 0.80 1.61
CA LEU A 15 7.05 1.14 0.19
C LEU A 15 6.52 -0.03 -0.65
N LEU A 16 7.06 -1.23 -0.44
CA LEU A 16 6.63 -2.44 -1.14
C LEU A 16 5.13 -2.69 -0.92
N LEU A 17 4.69 -2.68 0.33
CA LEU A 17 3.30 -2.90 0.72
C LEU A 17 2.35 -1.81 0.20
N GLY A 18 2.83 -0.56 0.11
CA GLY A 18 2.06 0.58 -0.38
C GLY A 18 1.92 0.63 -1.92
N LEU A 19 2.92 0.14 -2.65
CA LEU A 19 3.01 0.21 -4.12
C LEU A 19 1.74 -0.29 -4.86
N PRO A 20 1.18 -1.47 -4.53
CA PRO A 20 0.01 -2.00 -5.24
C PRO A 20 -1.19 -1.05 -5.11
N SER A 21 -1.46 -0.58 -3.89
CA SER A 21 -2.59 0.31 -3.60
C SER A 21 -2.42 1.68 -4.27
N LEU A 22 -1.19 2.20 -4.31
CA LEU A 22 -0.84 3.45 -4.96
C LEU A 22 -1.08 3.37 -6.47
N ILE A 23 -0.54 2.34 -7.14
CA ILE A 23 -0.70 2.15 -8.59
C ILE A 23 -2.18 2.10 -8.96
N VAL A 24 -2.98 1.35 -8.22
CA VAL A 24 -4.43 1.26 -8.49
C VAL A 24 -5.13 2.60 -8.27
N SER A 25 -4.83 3.29 -7.16
CA SER A 25 -5.42 4.60 -6.89
C SER A 25 -5.08 5.65 -7.96
N MET A 26 -3.87 5.55 -8.53
CA MET A 26 -3.40 6.43 -9.60
C MET A 26 -4.12 6.13 -10.92
N VAL A 27 -4.13 4.87 -11.36
CA VAL A 27 -4.79 4.46 -12.62
C VAL A 27 -6.27 4.84 -12.59
N ILE A 28 -6.97 4.52 -11.49
CA ILE A 28 -8.40 4.77 -11.36
C ILE A 28 -8.69 6.26 -11.23
N GLY A 29 -7.85 6.99 -10.47
CA GLY A 29 -7.94 8.44 -10.36
C GLY A 29 -7.79 9.13 -11.72
N LEU A 30 -6.84 8.67 -12.54
CA LEU A 30 -6.62 9.19 -13.89
C LEU A 30 -7.83 8.93 -14.79
N ILE A 31 -8.34 7.70 -14.83
CA ILE A 31 -9.51 7.34 -15.64
C ILE A 31 -10.70 8.24 -15.26
N ILE A 32 -11.01 8.33 -13.96
CA ILE A 32 -12.10 9.15 -13.45
C ILE A 32 -11.91 10.64 -13.80
N SER A 33 -10.68 11.17 -13.71
CA SER A 33 -10.38 12.56 -14.05
C SER A 33 -10.60 12.88 -15.52
N ILE A 34 -10.31 11.93 -16.42
CA ILE A 34 -10.54 12.08 -17.85
C ILE A 34 -12.04 12.08 -18.14
N PHE A 35 -12.80 11.17 -17.52
CA PHE A 35 -14.25 11.13 -17.68
C PHE A 35 -14.91 12.45 -17.24
N GLN A 36 -14.51 12.98 -16.08
CA GLN A 36 -15.00 14.27 -15.60
C GLN A 36 -14.68 15.43 -16.55
N ALA A 37 -13.46 15.44 -17.10
CA ALA A 37 -13.04 16.46 -18.05
C ALA A 37 -13.83 16.40 -19.36
N VAL A 38 -14.07 15.19 -19.90
CA VAL A 38 -14.79 14.99 -21.17
C VAL A 38 -16.28 15.33 -21.04
N THR A 39 -16.93 14.99 -19.93
CA THR A 39 -18.37 15.27 -19.72
C THR A 39 -18.64 16.66 -19.14
N GLN A 40 -17.60 17.45 -18.82
CA GLN A 40 -17.71 18.74 -18.13
C GLN A 40 -18.46 18.67 -16.79
N VAL A 41 -18.48 17.50 -16.14
CA VAL A 41 -19.14 17.30 -14.84
C VAL A 41 -18.07 17.40 -13.75
N SER A 42 -18.08 18.52 -13.00
CA SER A 42 -17.15 18.81 -11.89
C SER A 42 -17.79 18.53 -10.53
N ASP A 43 -18.55 17.44 -10.40
CA ASP A 43 -19.12 17.04 -9.12
C ASP A 43 -18.11 16.17 -8.34
N ALA A 44 -17.62 16.71 -7.22
CA ALA A 44 -16.63 16.05 -6.37
C ALA A 44 -17.12 14.70 -5.83
N SER A 45 -18.43 14.53 -5.62
CA SER A 45 -19.01 13.29 -5.09
C SER A 45 -18.94 12.13 -6.09
N LEU A 46 -19.07 12.42 -7.39
CA LEU A 46 -18.97 11.44 -8.48
C LEU A 46 -17.55 10.89 -8.63
N SER A 47 -16.54 11.67 -8.25
CA SER A 47 -15.14 11.26 -8.22
C SER A 47 -14.81 10.33 -7.07
N PHE A 48 -15.47 10.55 -5.93
CA PHE A 48 -15.10 9.98 -4.66
C PHE A 48 -15.62 8.55 -4.50
N VAL A 49 -16.91 8.33 -4.81
CA VAL A 49 -17.56 7.03 -4.57
C VAL A 49 -16.93 5.90 -5.39
N PRO A 50 -16.75 5.99 -6.72
CA PRO A 50 -16.14 4.91 -7.49
C PRO A 50 -14.71 4.63 -7.02
N LYS A 51 -13.92 5.70 -6.79
CA LYS A 51 -12.52 5.58 -6.35
C LYS A 51 -12.39 4.81 -5.05
N VAL A 52 -13.23 5.10 -4.05
CA VAL A 52 -13.22 4.39 -2.76
C VAL A 52 -13.56 2.92 -2.96
N ILE A 53 -14.60 2.59 -3.72
CA ILE A 53 -15.02 1.20 -3.96
C ILE A 53 -13.86 0.38 -4.56
N PHE A 54 -13.21 0.91 -5.60
CA PHE A 54 -12.13 0.19 -6.24
C PHE A 54 -10.89 0.03 -5.35
N VAL A 55 -10.50 1.09 -4.64
CA VAL A 55 -9.35 1.01 -3.72
C VAL A 55 -9.63 0.03 -2.58
N SER A 56 -10.84 0.04 -2.01
CA SER A 56 -11.24 -0.91 -0.96
C SER A 56 -11.22 -2.35 -1.44
N VAL A 57 -11.77 -2.64 -2.62
CA VAL A 57 -11.72 -4.00 -3.21
C VAL A 57 -10.27 -4.43 -3.43
N PHE A 58 -9.42 -3.54 -3.92
CA PHE A 58 -8.03 -3.85 -4.17
C PHE A 58 -7.25 -4.12 -2.88
N ILE A 59 -7.51 -3.35 -1.82
CA ILE A 59 -6.94 -3.59 -0.49
C ILE A 59 -7.30 -5.00 0.00
N LEU A 60 -8.58 -5.39 -0.11
CA LEU A 60 -9.05 -6.72 0.27
C LEU A 60 -8.35 -7.85 -0.51
N ILE A 61 -8.05 -7.65 -1.78
CA ILE A 61 -7.30 -8.61 -2.59
C ILE A 61 -5.82 -8.66 -2.18
N SER A 62 -5.23 -7.52 -1.82
CA SER A 62 -3.83 -7.43 -1.38
C SER A 62 -3.59 -7.90 0.06
N LEU A 63 -4.64 -8.12 0.85
CA LEU A 63 -4.54 -8.48 2.27
C LEU A 63 -3.66 -9.71 2.55
N PRO A 64 -3.82 -10.85 1.84
CA PRO A 64 -3.00 -12.04 2.08
C PRO A 64 -1.51 -11.76 1.83
N TRP A 65 -1.21 -11.08 0.73
CA TRP A 65 0.16 -10.72 0.36
C TRP A 65 0.79 -9.73 1.36
N ILE A 66 0.02 -8.76 1.85
CA ILE A 66 0.49 -7.85 2.93
C ILE A 66 0.78 -8.67 4.19
N GLY A 67 -0.09 -9.61 4.54
CA GLY A 67 0.08 -10.52 5.68
C GLY A 67 1.39 -11.30 5.62
N ASP A 68 1.67 -11.96 4.49
CA ASP A 68 2.88 -12.77 4.29
C ASP A 68 4.17 -11.93 4.47
N ASN A 69 4.19 -10.72 3.93
CA ASN A 69 5.34 -9.82 4.02
C ASN A 69 5.56 -9.29 5.44
N ILE A 70 4.48 -8.96 6.16
CA ILE A 70 4.57 -8.51 7.56
C ILE A 70 5.05 -9.67 8.44
N GLU A 71 4.49 -10.87 8.27
CA GLU A 71 4.91 -12.04 9.04
C GLU A 71 6.39 -12.36 8.82
N ALA A 72 6.85 -12.34 7.57
CA ALA A 72 8.26 -12.56 7.23
C ALA A 72 9.18 -11.52 7.90
N TYR A 73 8.77 -10.25 7.92
CA TYR A 73 9.51 -9.19 8.58
C TYR A 73 9.55 -9.35 10.09
N THR A 74 8.41 -9.68 10.71
CA THR A 74 8.32 -9.92 12.15
C THR A 74 9.22 -11.07 12.58
N LYS A 75 9.27 -12.17 11.82
CA LYS A 75 10.20 -13.28 12.08
C LYS A 75 11.66 -12.82 12.03
N ASN A 76 12.02 -12.03 11.02
CA ASN A 76 13.37 -11.47 10.89
C ASN A 76 13.77 -10.60 12.11
N LEU A 77 12.85 -9.76 12.58
CA LEU A 77 13.06 -8.95 13.78
C LEU A 77 13.18 -9.81 15.04
N TRP A 78 12.35 -10.84 15.16
CA TRP A 78 12.37 -11.75 16.30
C TRP A 78 13.70 -12.52 16.40
N ASP A 79 14.19 -13.05 15.27
CA ASP A 79 15.49 -13.72 15.21
C ASP A 79 16.64 -12.78 15.60
N MET A 80 16.56 -11.51 15.18
CA MET A 80 17.52 -10.49 15.60
C MET A 80 17.51 -10.28 17.12
N ILE A 81 16.35 -10.18 17.75
CA ILE A 81 16.23 -9.99 19.21
C ILE A 81 16.83 -11.18 19.97
N LEU A 82 16.56 -12.41 19.51
CA LEU A 82 17.08 -13.62 20.16
C LEU A 82 18.61 -13.72 20.10
N VAL A 83 19.24 -13.25 19.04
CA VAL A 83 20.71 -13.23 18.90
C VAL A 83 21.37 -12.22 19.84
N PHE A 84 20.74 -11.08 20.11
CA PHE A 84 21.26 -10.09 21.08
C PHE A 84 21.05 -10.50 22.55
N GLY A 85 20.22 -11.50 22.81
CA GLY A 85 19.97 -12.04 24.16
C GLY A 85 20.98 -13.08 24.64
N GLN A 86 21.95 -13.46 23.80
CA GLN A 86 23.11 -14.29 24.15
C GLN A 86 24.38 -13.46 24.22
#